data_AF-A0AAE1GYG0-F1
#
_entry.id   AF-A0AAE1GYG0-F1
#
_cell.length_a   1.000
_cell.length_b   1.000
_cell.length_c   1.000
_cell.angle_alpha   90.00
_cell.angle_beta   90.00
_cell.angle_gamma   90.00
#
_symmetry.space_group_name_H-M   'P 1'
#
loop_
_entity.id
_entity.type
_entity.pdbx_description
1 polymer ?
#
loop_
_entity_poly.entity_id
_entity_poly.type
_entity_poly.pdbx_seq_one_letter_code
_entity_poly.pdbx_strand_id
1 'polypeptide(L)'
;MSKLLSILDIAKAAVGFSRPLKKGEEYYERGMLLVVGIKAKTDEKLAIQALAAKTSGVMDKPHEIEVVLNLGMEAGDKVEKLQCSCKAGQSEKCKHVIATLIHLNRTDEEDVEDPTCMDLEQQWGVLKPQHVQNFKPRRTQDLCHVAERKTPFVQSVPPVTPEMRAKWKNILIRCKSHS
;
A
#
# COMPACT_ATOMS: atom_id res chain seq x y z
N MET A 1 1.44 -22.99 -20.03
CA MET A 1 1.27 -22.09 -18.88
C MET A 1 -0.18 -21.62 -18.89
N SER A 2 -0.98 -22.14 -17.96
CA SER A 2 -2.39 -21.75 -17.80
C SER A 2 -2.48 -20.64 -16.78
N LYS A 3 -3.11 -19.53 -17.18
CA LYS A 3 -3.39 -18.42 -16.25
C LYS A 3 -4.48 -18.82 -15.26
N LEU A 4 -4.33 -18.42 -14.01
CA LEU A 4 -5.32 -18.67 -12.96
C LEU A 4 -6.66 -17.99 -13.27
N LEU A 5 -6.59 -16.75 -13.78
CA LEU A 5 -7.76 -15.95 -14.11
C LEU A 5 -7.72 -15.41 -15.54
N SER A 6 -8.90 -15.30 -16.14
CA SER A 6 -9.16 -14.56 -17.37
C SER A 6 -9.51 -13.10 -17.05
N ILE A 7 -9.43 -12.24 -18.08
CA ILE A 7 -9.94 -10.88 -17.98
C ILE A 7 -11.46 -10.85 -17.74
N LEU A 8 -12.18 -11.91 -18.15
CA LEU A 8 -13.60 -12.07 -17.89
C LEU A 8 -13.91 -12.16 -16.39
N ASP A 9 -13.07 -12.86 -15.63
CA ASP A 9 -13.22 -12.99 -14.17
C ASP A 9 -13.07 -11.62 -13.49
N ILE A 10 -12.08 -10.83 -13.93
CA ILE A 10 -11.84 -9.47 -13.44
C ILE A 10 -13.04 -8.57 -13.79
N ALA A 11 -13.51 -8.64 -15.03
CA ALA A 11 -14.64 -7.85 -15.50
C ALA A 11 -15.92 -8.19 -14.71
N LYS A 12 -16.17 -9.48 -14.46
CA LYS A 12 -17.32 -9.94 -13.67
C LYS A 12 -17.25 -9.45 -12.23
N ALA A 13 -16.09 -9.58 -11.57
CA ALA A 13 -15.87 -9.07 -10.22
C ALA A 13 -16.15 -7.56 -10.12
N ALA A 14 -15.84 -6.80 -11.18
CA ALA A 14 -16.04 -5.36 -11.22
C ALA A 14 -17.39 -4.88 -11.81
N VAL A 15 -18.34 -5.77 -12.12
CA VAL A 15 -19.61 -5.40 -12.77
C VAL A 15 -20.30 -4.26 -12.03
N GLY A 16 -20.61 -3.20 -12.78
CA GLY A 16 -21.27 -1.98 -12.29
C GLY A 16 -20.32 -0.92 -11.72
N PHE A 17 -19.00 -1.17 -11.68
CA PHE A 17 -18.05 -0.25 -11.03
C PHE A 17 -16.77 -0.05 -11.86
N SER A 18 -16.62 1.13 -12.47
CA SER A 18 -15.41 1.49 -13.23
C SER A 18 -14.29 2.07 -12.35
N ARG A 19 -14.63 2.74 -11.24
CA ARG A 19 -13.65 3.37 -10.35
C ARG A 19 -12.70 2.36 -9.68
N PRO A 20 -13.16 1.20 -9.18
CA PRO A 20 -12.28 0.16 -8.65
C PRO A 20 -11.34 -0.44 -9.68
N LEU A 21 -11.77 -0.58 -10.95
CA LEU A 21 -10.91 -1.03 -12.03
C LEU A 21 -9.73 -0.08 -12.22
N LYS A 22 -10.02 1.19 -12.51
CA LYS A 22 -8.99 2.21 -12.70
C LYS A 22 -8.06 2.33 -11.48
N LYS A 23 -8.63 2.39 -10.27
CA LYS A 23 -7.83 2.53 -9.04
C LYS A 23 -7.10 1.27 -8.64
N GLY A 24 -7.60 0.09 -9.00
CA GLY A 24 -6.93 -1.19 -8.79
C GLY A 24 -5.74 -1.35 -9.72
N GLU A 25 -5.89 -1.00 -10.99
CA GLU A 25 -4.79 -0.99 -11.96
C GLU A 25 -3.68 -0.01 -11.54
N GLU A 26 -4.01 1.26 -11.26
CA GLU A 26 -3.05 2.25 -10.74
C GLU A 26 -2.33 1.75 -9.47
N TYR A 27 -3.02 0.98 -8.63
CA TYR A 27 -2.48 0.45 -7.38
C TYR A 27 -1.53 -0.74 -7.61
N TYR A 28 -1.88 -1.63 -8.54
CA TYR A 28 -1.05 -2.74 -8.98
C TYR A 28 0.24 -2.25 -9.63
N GLU A 29 0.16 -1.30 -10.57
CA GLU A 29 1.32 -0.72 -11.27
C GLU A 29 2.33 -0.06 -10.33
N ARG A 30 1.85 0.48 -9.20
CA ARG A 30 2.69 1.08 -8.16
C ARG A 30 3.39 0.05 -7.27
N GLY A 31 3.21 -1.25 -7.51
CA GLY A 31 3.82 -2.31 -6.70
C GLY A 31 3.32 -2.32 -5.26
N MET A 32 2.05 -1.97 -5.04
CA MET A 32 1.49 -1.82 -3.70
C MET A 32 0.98 -3.13 -3.08
N LEU A 33 0.94 -4.21 -3.87
CA LEU A 33 0.79 -5.58 -3.37
C LEU A 33 2.14 -6.05 -2.83
N LEU A 34 2.15 -6.41 -1.55
CA LEU A 34 3.36 -6.84 -0.87
C LEU A 34 3.62 -8.33 -1.11
N VAL A 35 2.58 -9.14 -0.89
CA VAL A 35 2.60 -10.60 -1.00
C VAL A 35 1.29 -11.04 -1.64
N VAL A 36 1.36 -12.02 -2.53
CA VAL A 36 0.22 -12.77 -3.07
C VAL A 36 0.67 -14.22 -3.12
N GLY A 37 -0.05 -15.11 -2.45
CA GLY A 37 0.35 -16.52 -2.38
C GLY A 37 -0.80 -17.48 -2.16
N ILE A 38 -0.56 -18.75 -2.46
CA ILE A 38 -1.56 -19.82 -2.32
C ILE A 38 -1.64 -20.25 -0.86
N LYS A 39 -2.79 -20.04 -0.21
CA LYS A 39 -3.03 -20.46 1.17
C LYS A 39 -3.41 -21.94 1.28
N ALA A 40 -4.17 -22.43 0.31
CA ALA A 40 -4.56 -23.84 0.22
C ALA A 40 -4.97 -24.16 -1.22
N LYS A 41 -4.67 -25.38 -1.66
CA LYS A 41 -5.06 -25.88 -2.98
C LYS A 41 -5.69 -27.27 -2.82
N THR A 42 -6.84 -27.44 -3.45
CA THR A 42 -7.48 -28.73 -3.70
C THR A 42 -7.68 -28.89 -5.21
N ASP A 43 -8.11 -30.07 -5.65
CA ASP A 43 -8.38 -30.31 -7.08
C ASP A 43 -9.50 -29.41 -7.63
N GLU A 44 -10.42 -28.98 -6.77
CA GLU A 44 -11.57 -28.17 -7.15
C GLU A 44 -11.39 -26.67 -6.83
N LYS A 45 -10.61 -26.33 -5.80
CA LYS A 45 -10.54 -24.96 -5.27
C LYS A 45 -9.12 -24.51 -5.00
N LEU A 46 -8.88 -23.23 -5.25
CA LEU A 46 -7.63 -22.55 -4.94
C LEU A 46 -7.92 -21.35 -4.03
N ALA A 47 -7.44 -21.42 -2.79
CA ALA A 47 -7.51 -20.33 -1.83
C ALA A 47 -6.22 -19.53 -1.86
N ILE A 48 -6.34 -18.22 -2.05
CA ILE A 48 -5.24 -17.28 -2.22
C ILE A 48 -5.34 -16.22 -1.13
N GLN A 49 -4.20 -15.87 -0.55
CA GLN A 49 -4.07 -14.78 0.40
C GLN A 49 -3.13 -13.70 -0.15
N ALA A 50 -3.53 -12.45 -0.02
CA ALA A 50 -2.72 -11.31 -0.42
C ALA A 50 -2.65 -10.23 0.66
N LEU A 51 -1.52 -9.54 0.69
CA LEU A 51 -1.24 -8.40 1.57
C LEU A 51 -1.05 -7.14 0.74
N ALA A 52 -1.83 -6.10 1.04
CA ALA A 52 -1.85 -4.86 0.28
C ALA A 52 -1.50 -3.66 1.17
N ALA A 53 -0.46 -2.91 0.81
CA ALA A 53 0.03 -1.80 1.60
C ALA A 53 -0.96 -0.62 1.65
N LYS A 54 -1.10 0.00 2.81
CA LYS A 54 -2.03 1.13 2.95
C LYS A 54 -1.49 2.39 2.26
N THR A 55 -2.38 3.12 1.58
CA THR A 55 -2.04 4.44 1.01
C THR A 55 -2.03 5.56 2.06
N SER A 56 -2.69 5.35 3.20
CA SER A 56 -2.76 6.25 4.35
C SER A 56 -2.49 5.43 5.60
N GLY A 57 -1.57 5.86 6.46
CA GLY A 57 -1.05 4.99 7.53
C GLY A 57 -0.12 3.93 6.94
N VAL A 58 0.89 4.37 6.20
CA VAL A 58 1.87 3.52 5.49
C VAL A 58 2.56 2.51 6.42
N MET A 59 2.72 2.88 7.69
CA MET A 59 3.36 2.05 8.72
C MET A 59 2.36 1.12 9.45
N ASP A 60 1.06 1.26 9.20
CA ASP A 60 0.06 0.39 9.79
C ASP A 60 0.06 -0.97 9.08
N LYS A 61 -0.47 -2.01 9.76
CA LYS A 61 -0.72 -3.33 9.17
C LYS A 61 -1.42 -3.21 7.80
N PRO A 62 -0.81 -3.62 6.67
CA PRO A 62 -1.44 -3.94 5.39
C PRO A 62 -2.84 -4.56 5.47
N HIS A 63 -3.61 -4.31 4.43
CA HIS A 63 -4.88 -4.97 4.23
C HIS A 63 -4.66 -6.42 3.84
N GLU A 64 -5.42 -7.31 4.46
CA GLU A 64 -5.47 -8.73 4.14
C GLU A 64 -6.62 -8.96 3.16
N ILE A 65 -6.34 -9.76 2.14
CA ILE A 65 -7.26 -10.09 1.07
C ILE A 65 -7.32 -11.60 0.95
N GLU A 66 -8.52 -12.16 0.93
CA GLU A 66 -8.76 -13.56 0.61
C GLU A 66 -9.51 -13.63 -0.73
N VAL A 67 -9.01 -14.52 -1.60
CA VAL A 67 -9.64 -14.88 -2.86
C VAL A 67 -9.79 -16.39 -2.90
N VAL A 68 -10.98 -16.90 -3.22
CA VAL A 68 -11.20 -18.33 -3.47
C VAL A 68 -11.63 -18.50 -4.91
N LEU A 69 -10.90 -19.33 -5.64
CA LEU A 69 -11.18 -19.69 -7.01
C LEU A 69 -11.73 -21.12 -7.08
N ASN A 70 -12.69 -21.34 -7.96
CA ASN A 70 -13.17 -22.66 -8.36
C ASN A 70 -12.54 -23.03 -9.71
N LEU A 71 -11.71 -24.07 -9.70
CA LEU A 71 -10.93 -24.51 -10.86
C LEU A 71 -11.77 -25.28 -11.89
N GLY A 72 -12.94 -25.79 -11.49
CA GLY A 72 -13.87 -26.48 -12.39
C GLY A 72 -14.82 -25.55 -13.16
N MET A 73 -14.77 -24.24 -12.90
CA MET A 73 -15.61 -23.24 -13.56
C MET A 73 -14.93 -22.62 -14.78
N GLU A 74 -15.75 -22.22 -15.76
CA GLU A 74 -15.30 -21.49 -16.94
C GLU A 74 -14.86 -20.05 -16.62
N ALA A 75 -14.08 -19.48 -17.54
CA ALA A 75 -13.63 -18.09 -17.42
C ALA A 75 -14.80 -17.11 -17.30
N GLY A 76 -14.75 -16.26 -16.27
CA GLY A 76 -15.82 -15.37 -15.86
C GLY A 76 -16.44 -15.80 -14.54
N ASP A 77 -16.50 -17.11 -14.26
CA ASP A 77 -17.21 -17.66 -13.10
C ASP A 77 -16.28 -18.31 -12.08
N LYS A 78 -14.96 -18.21 -12.26
CA LYS A 78 -13.99 -18.86 -11.38
C LYS A 78 -13.93 -18.26 -9.98
N VAL A 79 -14.27 -16.98 -9.83
CA VAL A 79 -14.14 -16.29 -8.55
C VAL A 79 -15.35 -16.61 -7.66
N GLU A 80 -15.13 -17.42 -6.63
CA GLU A 80 -16.16 -17.86 -5.68
C GLU A 80 -16.28 -16.92 -4.48
N LYS A 81 -15.15 -16.43 -3.95
CA LYS A 81 -15.12 -15.53 -2.77
C LYS A 81 -14.10 -14.42 -2.96
N LEU A 82 -14.49 -13.20 -2.57
CA LEU A 82 -13.62 -12.02 -2.50
C LEU A 82 -13.81 -11.30 -1.17
N GLN A 83 -12.76 -11.20 -0.37
CA GLN A 83 -12.83 -10.48 0.89
C GLN A 83 -11.58 -9.63 1.09
N CYS A 84 -11.75 -8.40 1.59
CA CYS A 84 -10.63 -7.53 1.95
C CYS A 84 -10.90 -6.86 3.29
N SER A 85 -9.87 -6.74 4.14
CA SER A 85 -9.99 -6.12 5.47
C SER A 85 -10.17 -4.60 5.46
N CYS A 86 -10.13 -3.96 4.29
CA CYS A 86 -10.36 -2.52 4.19
C CYS A 86 -11.85 -2.15 4.38
N LYS A 87 -12.14 -0.89 4.75
CA LYS A 87 -13.53 -0.42 4.98
C LYS A 87 -14.45 -0.67 3.78
N ALA A 88 -13.94 -0.49 2.56
CA ALA A 88 -14.69 -0.74 1.33
C ALA A 88 -14.74 -2.23 0.94
N GLY A 89 -14.01 -3.11 1.64
CA GLY A 89 -13.89 -4.53 1.35
C GLY A 89 -15.18 -5.31 1.58
N GLN A 90 -16.14 -4.77 2.34
CA GLN A 90 -17.50 -5.31 2.45
C GLN A 90 -18.26 -5.29 1.12
N SER A 91 -17.87 -4.42 0.18
CA SER A 91 -18.46 -4.41 -1.17
C SER A 91 -17.81 -5.41 -2.12
N GLU A 92 -16.77 -6.14 -1.69
CA GLU A 92 -15.97 -7.08 -2.48
C GLU A 92 -15.23 -6.46 -3.69
N LYS A 93 -15.47 -5.18 -3.96
CA LYS A 93 -15.05 -4.45 -5.17
C LYS A 93 -14.10 -3.32 -4.85
N CYS A 94 -13.24 -3.49 -3.85
CA CYS A 94 -12.26 -2.47 -3.50
C CYS A 94 -11.07 -2.51 -4.47
N LYS A 95 -10.33 -1.40 -4.56
CA LYS A 95 -9.12 -1.32 -5.40
C LYS A 95 -8.08 -2.41 -5.09
N HIS A 96 -8.00 -2.88 -3.84
CA HIS A 96 -7.05 -3.90 -3.43
C HIS A 96 -7.43 -5.29 -3.96
N VAL A 97 -8.73 -5.63 -3.94
CA VAL A 97 -9.23 -6.87 -4.55
C VAL A 97 -8.96 -6.87 -6.04
N ILE A 98 -9.31 -5.79 -6.74
CA ILE A 98 -9.04 -5.66 -8.17
C ILE A 98 -7.55 -5.80 -8.49
N ALA A 99 -6.68 -5.12 -7.73
CA ALA A 99 -5.24 -5.25 -7.93
C ALA A 99 -4.76 -6.70 -7.77
N THR A 100 -5.32 -7.44 -6.81
CA THR A 100 -5.01 -8.85 -6.58
C THR A 100 -5.46 -9.71 -7.76
N LEU A 101 -6.67 -9.49 -8.28
CA LEU A 101 -7.17 -10.21 -9.46
C LEU A 101 -6.35 -9.89 -10.72
N ILE A 102 -5.91 -8.65 -10.88
CA ILE A 102 -4.97 -8.26 -11.96
C ILE A 102 -3.65 -9.00 -11.82
N HIS A 103 -3.12 -9.13 -10.60
CA HIS A 103 -1.90 -9.91 -10.35
C HIS A 103 -2.09 -11.36 -10.80
N LEU A 104 -3.16 -12.03 -10.37
CA LEU A 104 -3.46 -13.43 -10.71
C LEU A 104 -3.76 -13.68 -12.20
N ASN A 105 -4.14 -12.64 -12.96
CA ASN A 105 -4.29 -12.71 -14.41
C ASN A 105 -2.97 -12.51 -15.18
N ARG A 106 -2.01 -11.81 -14.56
CA ARG A 106 -0.71 -11.47 -15.16
C ARG A 106 0.41 -12.42 -14.72
N THR A 107 0.21 -13.15 -13.63
CA THR A 107 1.14 -14.15 -13.09
C THR A 107 0.64 -15.55 -13.46
N ASP A 108 1.55 -16.41 -13.94
CA ASP A 108 1.22 -17.80 -14.19
C ASP A 108 1.08 -18.56 -12.86
N GLU A 109 0.31 -19.65 -12.85
CA GLU A 109 0.05 -20.41 -11.61
C GLU A 109 1.35 -20.91 -10.96
N GLU A 110 2.32 -21.31 -11.76
CA GLU A 110 3.63 -21.80 -11.32
C GLU A 110 4.48 -20.71 -10.62
N ASP A 111 4.18 -19.43 -10.90
CA ASP A 111 4.89 -18.27 -10.36
C ASP A 111 4.20 -17.68 -9.12
N VAL A 112 3.02 -18.19 -8.73
CA VAL A 112 2.36 -17.76 -7.48
C VAL A 112 2.98 -18.54 -6.33
N GLU A 113 3.85 -17.86 -5.58
CA GLU A 113 4.59 -18.43 -4.45
C GLU A 113 3.66 -19.01 -3.38
N ASP A 114 4.01 -20.18 -2.82
CA ASP A 114 3.44 -20.64 -1.57
C ASP A 114 3.98 -19.72 -0.45
N PRO A 115 3.10 -19.04 0.31
CA PRO A 115 3.54 -18.16 1.38
C PRO A 115 4.23 -19.02 2.45
N THR A 116 5.54 -18.80 2.60
CA THR A 116 6.32 -19.51 3.60
C THR A 116 5.91 -19.05 5.00
N CYS A 117 6.24 -19.83 6.03
CA CYS A 117 5.94 -19.46 7.41
C CYS A 117 6.56 -18.12 7.86
N MET A 118 7.51 -17.56 7.10
CA MET A 118 8.10 -16.23 7.32
C MET A 118 7.25 -15.08 6.75
N ASP A 119 6.39 -15.37 5.77
CA ASP A 119 5.58 -14.37 5.07
C ASP A 119 4.32 -13.95 5.84
N LEU A 120 3.84 -14.82 6.74
CA LEU A 120 2.53 -14.66 7.37
C LEU A 120 2.53 -13.73 8.60
N GLU A 121 3.64 -13.55 9.32
CA GLU A 121 3.65 -12.64 10.49
C GLU A 121 4.96 -11.87 10.76
N GLN A 122 6.11 -12.17 10.15
CA GLN A 122 7.40 -11.68 10.68
C GLN A 122 8.13 -10.59 9.90
N GLN A 123 7.60 -10.06 8.80
CA GLN A 123 8.29 -9.01 8.02
C GLN A 123 7.52 -7.69 7.82
N TRP A 124 6.61 -7.36 8.74
CA TRP A 124 5.93 -6.04 8.75
C TRP A 124 6.89 -4.84 8.97
N GLY A 125 8.18 -5.09 9.23
CA GLY A 125 9.18 -4.05 9.47
C GLY A 125 9.88 -3.49 8.23
N VAL A 126 9.82 -4.16 7.07
CA VAL A 126 10.57 -3.72 5.88
C VAL A 126 9.66 -3.69 4.66
N LEU A 127 8.93 -2.58 4.51
CA LEU A 127 8.24 -2.26 3.27
C LEU A 127 9.24 -2.28 2.11
N LYS A 128 8.87 -2.92 0.98
CA LYS A 128 9.71 -3.00 -0.23
C LYS A 128 10.24 -1.59 -0.57
N PRO A 129 11.52 -1.43 -0.99
CA PRO A 129 12.11 -0.10 -1.23
C PRO A 129 11.29 0.77 -2.19
N GLN A 130 10.67 0.14 -3.19
CA GLN A 130 9.78 0.79 -4.16
C GLN A 130 8.57 1.45 -3.49
N HIS A 131 7.98 0.79 -2.49
CA HIS A 131 6.87 1.33 -1.71
C HIS A 131 7.34 2.53 -0.89
N VAL A 132 8.46 2.42 -0.16
CA VAL A 132 9.01 3.51 0.66
C VAL A 132 9.31 4.75 -0.19
N GLN A 133 9.84 4.59 -1.41
CA GLN A 133 10.16 5.71 -2.30
C GLN A 133 8.94 6.58 -2.66
N ASN A 134 7.77 5.97 -2.85
CA ASN A 134 6.53 6.70 -3.19
C ASN A 134 6.00 7.56 -2.03
N PHE A 135 6.41 7.26 -0.79
CA PHE A 135 5.97 7.97 0.42
C PHE A 135 7.10 8.72 1.13
N LYS A 136 8.28 8.84 0.50
CA LYS A 136 9.35 9.66 1.06
C LYS A 136 8.88 11.11 1.18
N PRO A 137 9.12 11.77 2.33
CA PRO A 137 8.83 13.19 2.46
C PRO A 137 9.59 13.97 1.39
N ARG A 138 8.88 14.76 0.60
CA ARG A 138 9.45 15.72 -0.35
C ARG A 138 9.34 17.11 0.25
N ARG A 139 10.27 18.01 -0.07
CA ARG A 139 10.10 19.40 0.34
C ARG A 139 8.90 19.97 -0.41
N THR A 140 8.14 20.84 0.23
CA THR A 140 6.94 21.44 -0.38
C THR A 140 7.26 22.16 -1.69
N GLN A 141 8.47 22.74 -1.80
CA GLN A 141 9.02 23.35 -3.02
C GLN A 141 9.26 22.36 -4.18
N ASP A 142 9.40 21.05 -3.89
CA ASP A 142 9.65 20.00 -4.88
C ASP A 142 8.33 19.48 -5.50
N LEU A 143 7.18 20.04 -5.10
CA LEU A 143 5.86 19.68 -5.62
C LEU A 143 5.43 20.67 -6.71
N CYS A 144 4.85 20.16 -7.81
CA CYS A 144 4.34 21.03 -8.87
C CYS A 144 3.19 21.91 -8.34
N HIS A 145 3.11 23.15 -8.83
CA HIS A 145 2.08 24.14 -8.50
C HIS A 145 2.07 24.69 -7.06
N VAL A 146 3.12 24.43 -6.27
CA VAL A 146 3.34 25.17 -5.02
C VAL A 146 3.98 26.51 -5.37
N ALA A 147 3.19 27.59 -5.32
CA ALA A 147 3.76 28.93 -5.38
C ALA A 147 4.78 29.07 -4.25
N GLU A 148 6.00 29.50 -4.56
CA GLU A 148 7.01 29.85 -3.57
C GLU A 148 6.41 30.93 -2.65
N ARG A 149 5.92 30.51 -1.48
CA ARG A 149 5.55 31.45 -0.44
C ARG A 149 6.87 32.01 0.08
N LYS A 150 7.22 33.22 -0.34
CA LYS A 150 8.21 34.03 0.37
C LYS A 150 7.74 34.10 1.82
N THR A 151 8.38 33.34 2.71
CA THR A 151 8.12 33.44 4.13
C THR A 151 8.42 34.89 4.52
N PRO A 152 7.44 35.66 5.06
CA PRO A 152 7.71 37.04 5.48
C PRO A 152 8.81 37.11 6.55
N PHE A 153 9.07 35.98 7.24
CA PHE A 153 10.12 35.82 8.24
C PHE A 153 11.56 35.69 7.69
N VAL A 154 11.78 35.73 6.37
CA VAL A 154 13.14 35.87 5.78
C VAL A 154 13.49 37.34 5.58
N GLN A 155 12.75 38.27 6.18
CA GLN A 155 13.27 39.60 6.45
C GLN A 155 14.28 39.50 7.61
N SER A 156 15.56 39.35 7.22
CA SER A 156 16.78 39.52 8.03
C SER A 156 16.61 39.24 9.52
N VAL A 157 16.78 37.98 9.93
CA VAL A 157 17.11 37.69 11.33
C VAL A 157 18.39 38.49 11.64
N PRO A 158 18.37 39.45 12.58
CA PRO A 158 19.56 40.21 12.90
C PRO A 158 20.65 39.24 13.41
N PRO A 159 21.93 39.47 13.07
CA PRO A 159 23.00 38.59 13.47
C PRO A 159 23.02 38.46 15.01
N VAL A 160 23.19 37.24 15.50
CA VAL A 160 23.19 36.96 16.94
C VAL A 160 24.35 37.69 17.61
N THR A 161 24.03 38.73 18.37
CA THR A 161 25.02 39.54 19.08
C THR A 161 25.62 38.76 20.26
N PRO A 162 26.82 39.14 20.72
CA PRO A 162 27.43 38.56 21.92
C PRO A 162 26.53 38.69 23.18
N GLU A 163 25.81 39.80 23.29
CA GLU A 163 24.87 40.08 24.38
C GLU A 163 23.68 39.12 24.37
N MET A 164 23.11 38.87 23.18
CA MET A 164 22.04 37.88 23.02
C MET A 164 22.51 36.48 23.43
N ARG A 165 23.74 36.09 23.04
CA ARG A 165 24.34 34.82 23.45
C ARG A 165 24.52 34.72 24.97
N ALA A 166 25.01 35.78 25.62
CA ALA A 166 25.18 35.79 27.07
C ALA A 166 23.83 35.68 27.80
N LYS A 167 22.81 36.40 27.33
CA LYS A 167 21.44 36.33 27.87
C LYS A 167 20.86 34.92 27.78
N TRP A 168 20.95 34.28 26.62
CA TRP A 168 20.48 32.90 26.42
C TRP A 168 21.26 31.89 27.25
N LYS A 169 22.58 32.07 27.38
CA LYS A 169 23.41 31.20 28.23
C LYS A 169 22.98 31.28 29.70
N ASN A 170 22.68 32.48 30.20
CA ASN A 170 22.16 32.67 31.55
C ASN A 170 20.78 32.05 31.75
N ILE A 171 19.88 32.17 30.77
CA ILE A 171 18.56 31.50 30.81
C ILE A 171 18.73 29.98 30.88
N LEU A 172 19.60 29.40 30.04
CA LEU A 172 19.86 27.96 30.02
C LEU A 172 20.49 27.45 31.33
N ILE A 173 21.38 28.23 31.95
CA ILE A 173 21.96 27.91 33.26
C ILE A 173 20.88 27.94 34.34
N ARG A 174 19.99 28.94 34.32
CA ARG A 174 18.88 29.09 35.28
C ARG A 174 17.82 27.99 35.15
N CYS A 175 17.60 27.46 33.95
CA CYS A 175 16.74 26.30 33.74
C CYS A 175 17.36 24.98 34.23
N LYS A 176 18.70 24.89 34.34
CA LYS A 176 19.39 23.72 34.90
C LYS A 176 19.51 23.72 36.42
N SER A 177 19.28 24.85 37.09
CA SER A 177 19.34 24.94 38.56
C SER A 177 18.01 24.60 39.25
N HIS A 178 17.00 24.16 38.50
CA HIS A 178 15.70 23.69 39.02
C HIS A 178 15.39 22.24 38.59
N SER A 179 16.42 21.43 38.37
CA SER A 179 16.33 19.97 38.21
C SER A 179 17.12 19.27 39.29
#